data_AF-A0A1W9TRP4-F1
#
_entry.id   AF-A0A1W9TRP4-F1
#
_cell.length_a   1.000
_cell.length_b   1.000
_cell.length_c   1.000
_cell.angle_alpha   90.00
_cell.angle_beta   90.00
_cell.angle_gamma   90.00
#
_symmetry.space_group_name_H-M   'P 1'
#
loop_
_entity.id
_entity.type
_entity.pdbx_description
1 polymer ?
#
loop_
_entity_poly.entity_id
_entity_poly.type
_entity_poly.pdbx_seq_one_letter_code
_entity_poly.pdbx_strand_id
1 'polypeptide(L)'
;MLRLKDNNISVEKVLLFGSIVKGTSREDSDIDIAVISSSFKGDRYSDRRLIVPLRRGIDSRIDPIPFTPEDYAEGGILIDEIKSTGQEIL
;
A
#
# COMPACT_ATOMS: atom_id res chain seq x y z
N MET A 1 -7.59 -5.75 7.54
CA MET A 1 -7.89 -7.01 6.83
C MET A 1 -9.35 -7.21 6.46
N LEU A 2 -10.30 -7.09 7.39
CA LEU A 2 -11.73 -7.34 7.11
C LEU A 2 -12.23 -6.62 5.84
N ARG A 3 -12.01 -5.30 5.74
CA ARG A 3 -12.45 -4.51 4.57
C ARG A 3 -11.83 -4.94 3.24
N LEU A 4 -10.58 -5.38 3.22
CA LEU A 4 -9.95 -5.85 1.97
C LEU A 4 -10.59 -7.17 1.53
N LYS A 5 -10.81 -8.10 2.47
CA LYS A 5 -11.52 -9.36 2.22
C LYS A 5 -12.96 -9.12 1.75
N ASP A 6 -13.69 -8.23 2.41
CA ASP A 6 -15.08 -7.88 2.07
C ASP A 6 -15.20 -7.26 0.66
N ASN A 7 -14.11 -6.70 0.12
CA ASN A 7 -14.04 -6.13 -1.22
C ASN A 7 -13.33 -7.05 -2.23
N ASN A 8 -13.15 -8.34 -1.90
CA ASN A 8 -12.50 -9.35 -2.75
C ASN A 8 -11.06 -8.98 -3.18
N ILE A 9 -10.31 -8.28 -2.32
CA ILE A 9 -8.90 -7.98 -2.54
C ILE A 9 -8.06 -9.05 -1.82
N SER A 10 -7.49 -9.97 -2.58
CA SER A 10 -6.59 -11.02 -2.08
C SER A 10 -5.19 -10.46 -1.86
N VAL A 11 -4.84 -10.18 -0.61
CA VAL A 11 -3.57 -9.56 -0.26
C VAL A 11 -2.46 -10.60 -0.14
N GLU A 12 -1.33 -10.35 -0.81
CA GLU A 12 -0.14 -11.18 -0.74
C GLU A 12 0.90 -10.60 0.22
N LYS A 13 1.12 -9.28 0.18
CA LYS A 13 2.00 -8.57 1.12
C LYS A 13 1.41 -7.22 1.48
N VAL A 14 1.70 -6.78 2.71
CA VAL A 14 1.49 -5.39 3.12
C VAL A 14 2.76 -4.86 3.75
N LEU A 15 3.28 -3.76 3.20
CA LEU A 15 4.47 -3.10 3.73
C LEU A 15 4.13 -1.69 4.17
N LEU A 16 4.46 -1.35 5.42
CA LEU A 16 4.55 0.03 5.85
C LEU A 16 5.87 0.60 5.33
N PHE A 17 5.86 1.79 4.75
CA PHE A 17 7.08 2.44 4.27
C PHE A 17 7.00 3.96 4.46
N GLY A 18 7.90 4.70 3.82
CA GLY A 18 7.86 6.16 3.81
C GLY A 18 8.33 6.78 5.12
N SER A 19 7.78 7.96 5.45
CA SER A 19 8.29 8.82 6.53
C SER A 19 8.22 8.16 7.92
N ILE A 20 7.24 7.29 8.15
CA ILE A 20 7.05 6.60 9.43
C ILE A 20 8.20 5.62 9.70
N VAL A 21 8.54 4.80 8.71
CA VAL A 21 9.64 3.84 8.87
C VAL A 21 10.99 4.54 8.95
N LYS A 22 11.14 5.69 8.26
CA LYS A 22 12.35 6.52 8.32
C LYS A 22 12.48 7.32 9.62
N GLY A 23 11.47 7.34 10.49
CA GLY A 23 11.47 8.12 11.73
C GLY A 23 11.42 9.64 11.51
N THR A 24 10.97 10.08 10.33
CA THR A 24 10.86 11.51 9.97
C THR A 24 9.41 12.01 9.86
N SER A 25 8.43 11.14 10.18
CA SER A 25 7.01 11.49 10.19
C SER A 25 6.66 12.50 11.28
N ARG A 26 5.72 13.39 10.96
CA ARG A 26 5.04 14.32 11.87
C ARG A 26 3.64 13.79 12.20
N GLU A 27 2.95 14.45 13.13
CA GLU A 27 1.62 14.04 13.59
C GLU A 27 0.58 13.96 12.46
N ASP A 28 0.69 14.81 11.45
CA ASP A 28 -0.19 14.92 10.29
C ASP A 28 0.34 14.18 9.05
N SER A 29 1.47 13.47 9.15
CA SER A 29 2.05 12.75 8.02
C SER A 29 1.18 11.58 7.58
N ASP A 30 1.21 11.29 6.28
CA ASP A 30 0.58 10.11 5.72
C ASP A 30 1.22 8.83 6.29
N ILE A 31 0.38 7.79 6.41
CA ILE A 31 0.77 6.42 6.74
C ILE A 31 0.81 5.66 5.42
N ASP A 32 1.98 5.65 4.78
CA ASP A 32 2.18 5.04 3.46
C ASP A 32 2.22 3.51 3.56
N ILE A 33 1.28 2.84 2.89
CA ILE A 33 1.17 1.38 2.92
C ILE A 33 1.16 0.82 1.50
N ALA A 34 2.16 0.01 1.17
CA ALA A 34 2.19 -0.76 -0.08
C ALA A 34 1.33 -2.01 0.10
N VAL A 35 0.41 -2.24 -0.82
CA VAL A 35 -0.45 -3.43 -0.84
C VAL A 35 -0.18 -4.19 -2.13
N ILE A 36 0.39 -5.38 -2.00
CA ILE A 36 0.69 -6.26 -3.13
C ILE A 36 -0.46 -7.25 -3.25
N SER A 37 -1.10 -7.29 -4.40
CA SER A 37 -2.26 -8.15 -4.65
C SER A 37 -2.45 -8.42 -6.12
N SER A 38 -2.63 -9.69 -6.47
CA SER A 38 -3.14 -10.16 -7.77
C SER A 38 -4.57 -9.71 -8.10
N SER A 39 -5.27 -9.02 -7.19
CA SER A 39 -6.58 -8.41 -7.46
C SER A 39 -6.49 -7.05 -8.18
N PHE A 40 -5.29 -6.47 -8.25
CA PHE A 40 -5.02 -5.24 -9.00
C PHE A 40 -4.69 -5.51 -10.46
N LYS A 41 -4.84 -4.49 -11.31
CA LYS A 41 -4.64 -4.59 -12.76
C LYS A 41 -3.33 -4.01 -13.25
N GLY A 42 -2.58 -3.33 -12.38
CA GLY A 42 -1.38 -2.56 -12.76
C GLY A 42 -1.72 -1.19 -13.34
N ASP A 43 -3.00 -0.83 -13.41
CA ASP A 43 -3.42 0.53 -13.77
C ASP A 43 -3.62 1.36 -12.51
N ARG A 44 -2.61 2.19 -12.21
CA ARG A 44 -2.53 3.00 -10.99
C ARG A 44 -3.82 3.78 -10.70
N TYR A 45 -4.51 4.28 -11.72
CA TYR A 45 -5.72 5.07 -11.54
C TYR A 45 -6.91 4.22 -11.07
N SER A 46 -7.21 3.14 -11.78
CA SER A 46 -8.32 2.25 -11.44
C SER A 46 -8.06 1.49 -10.13
N ASP A 47 -6.83 1.02 -9.90
CA ASP A 47 -6.49 0.28 -8.68
C ASP A 47 -6.58 1.16 -7.43
N ARG A 48 -6.14 2.43 -7.50
CA ARG A 48 -6.34 3.37 -6.39
C ARG A 48 -7.81 3.66 -6.13
N ARG A 49 -8.67 3.69 -7.15
CA ARG A 49 -10.13 3.85 -6.96
C ARG A 49 -10.76 2.67 -6.20
N LEU A 50 -10.16 1.48 -6.26
CA LEU A 50 -10.63 0.31 -5.50
C LEU A 50 -10.22 0.41 -4.01
N ILE A 51 -8.96 0.74 -3.72
CA ILE A 51 -8.44 0.60 -2.36
C ILE A 51 -8.51 1.88 -1.50
N VAL A 52 -8.34 3.08 -2.09
CA VAL A 52 -8.33 4.34 -1.33
C VAL A 52 -9.63 4.58 -0.55
N PRO A 53 -10.84 4.34 -1.09
CA PRO A 53 -12.09 4.52 -0.34
C PRO A 53 -12.18 3.66 0.92
N LEU A 54 -11.47 2.53 0.98
CA LEU A 54 -11.57 1.57 2.07
C LEU A 54 -10.98 2.11 3.39
N ARG A 55 -10.17 3.17 3.34
CA ARG A 55 -9.65 3.86 4.54
C ARG A 55 -10.70 4.70 5.28
N ARG A 56 -11.83 5.03 4.65
CA ARG A 56 -12.82 5.96 5.22
C ARG A 56 -13.36 5.47 6.57
N GLY A 57 -13.30 6.32 7.58
CA GLY A 57 -13.73 5.97 8.94
C GLY A 57 -12.76 5.07 9.70
N ILE A 58 -11.52 4.91 9.22
CA ILE A 58 -10.41 4.30 9.96
C ILE A 58 -9.44 5.40 10.38
N ASP A 59 -8.66 5.91 9.42
CA ASP A 59 -7.75 7.04 9.59
C ASP A 59 -7.51 7.64 8.20
N SER A 60 -7.71 8.95 8.06
CA SER A 60 -7.56 9.64 6.78
C SER A 60 -6.11 9.73 6.30
N ARG A 61 -5.14 9.55 7.20
CA ARG A 61 -3.70 9.57 6.90
C ARG A 61 -3.23 8.32 6.18
N ILE A 62 -3.97 7.20 6.25
CA ILE A 62 -3.57 5.96 5.57
C ILE A 62 -3.55 6.17 4.06
N ASP A 63 -2.40 6.17 3.40
CA ASP A 63 -2.32 6.18 1.93
C ASP A 63 -1.96 4.79 1.39
N PRO A 64 -2.95 4.00 0.92
CA PRO A 64 -2.67 2.72 0.30
C PRO A 64 -2.15 2.92 -1.13
N ILE A 65 -1.00 2.31 -1.43
CA ILE A 65 -0.42 2.25 -2.77
C ILE A 65 -0.53 0.81 -3.29
N PRO A 66 -1.40 0.55 -4.28
CA PRO A 66 -1.59 -0.77 -4.84
C PRO A 66 -0.46 -1.14 -5.81
N PHE A 67 -0.03 -2.39 -5.76
CA PHE A 67 0.91 -2.99 -6.71
C PHE A 67 0.47 -4.40 -7.08
N THR A 68 0.61 -4.76 -8.36
CA THR A 68 0.55 -6.18 -8.73
C THR A 68 1.82 -6.90 -8.25
N PRO A 69 1.80 -8.23 -8.07
CA PRO A 69 3.01 -9.01 -7.80
C PRO A 69 4.08 -8.81 -8.87
N GLU A 70 3.67 -8.66 -10.13
CA GLU A 70 4.54 -8.42 -11.28
C GLU A 70 5.22 -7.06 -11.20
N ASP A 71 4.47 -5.97 -10.96
CA ASP A 71 5.03 -4.63 -10.78
C ASP A 71 6.01 -4.62 -9.59
N TYR A 72 5.60 -5.25 -8.48
CA TYR A 72 6.44 -5.36 -7.29
C TYR A 72 7.73 -6.14 -7.58
N ALA A 73 7.67 -7.20 -8.39
CA ALA A 73 8.86 -7.94 -8.79
C ALA A 73 9.78 -7.10 -9.69
N GLU A 74 9.21 -6.44 -10.71
CA GLU A 74 9.95 -5.63 -11.69
C GLU A 74 10.75 -4.48 -11.04
N GLY A 75 10.18 -3.82 -10.03
CA GLY A 75 10.87 -2.77 -9.29
C GLY A 75 10.65 -1.37 -9.86
N GLY A 76 11.62 -0.49 -9.62
CA GLY A 76 11.54 0.93 -9.93
C GLY A 76 11.60 1.78 -8.67
N ILE A 77 11.90 3.08 -8.82
CA ILE A 77 12.36 3.95 -7.73
C ILE A 77 11.58 3.77 -6.41
N LEU A 78 10.24 3.81 -6.48
CA LEU A 78 9.38 3.67 -5.29
C LEU A 78 9.37 2.23 -4.75
N ILE A 79 9.31 1.23 -5.62
CA ILE A 79 9.28 -0.18 -5.22
C ILE A 79 10.62 -0.60 -4.64
N ASP A 80 11.73 -0.09 -5.18
CA ASP A 80 13.08 -0.33 -4.68
C ASP A 80 13.26 0.29 -3.29
N GLU A 81 12.68 1.48 -3.04
CA GLU A 81 12.60 2.07 -1.70
C GLU A 81 11.78 1.19 -0.75
N ILE A 82 10.59 0.73 -1.18
CA ILE A 82 9.72 -0.15 -0.38
C ILE A 82 10.46 -1.45 -0.04
N LYS A 83 11.15 -2.08 -1.00
CA LYS A 83 11.94 -3.29 -0.79
C LYS A 83 13.11 -3.05 0.17
N SER A 84 13.78 -1.90 0.06
CA SER A 84 14.97 -1.60 0.85
C SER A 84 14.67 -1.14 2.27
N THR A 85 13.54 -0.47 2.50
CA THR A 85 13.26 0.22 3.77
C THR A 85 11.93 -0.17 4.38
N GLY A 86 10.99 -0.70 3.59
CA GLY A 86 9.66 -1.05 4.06
C GLY A 86 9.69 -2.18 5.08
N GLN A 87 8.77 -2.12 6.01
CA GLN A 87 8.52 -3.15 7.00
C GLN A 87 7.28 -3.94 6.59
N GLU A 88 7.46 -5.23 6.28
CA GLU A 88 6.36 -6.16 6.05
C GLU A 88 5.57 -6.32 7.36
N ILE A 89 4.28 -5.98 7.32
CA ILE A 89 3.36 -6.08 8.45
C ILE A 89 2.29 -7.15 8.23
N LEU A 90 2.33 -7.80 7.06
CA LEU A 90 1.59 -9.00 6.70
C LEU A 90 2.30 -9.72 5.56
#